data_AF-A0A2P5TK34-F1
#
_entry.id   AF-A0A2P5TK34-F1
#
_cell.length_a   1.000
_cell.length_b   1.000
_cell.length_c   1.000
_cell.angle_alpha   90.00
_cell.angle_beta   90.00
_cell.angle_gamma   90.00
#
_symmetry.space_group_name_H-M   'P 1'
#
loop_
_entity.id
_entity.type
_entity.pdbx_description
1 polymer ?
#
loop_
_entity_poly.entity_id
_entity_poly.type
_entity_poly.pdbx_seq_one_letter_code
_entity_poly.pdbx_strand_id
1 'polypeptide(L)'
;MLKVFTYCDAKGRLGAFEIANFSESAEHYQGFLTDGGGIRTFRKDRVIEYHESLEQAEAAIPADYVPPEIPAPKPRSKDPAICFTGFKKDIKSQLSQRAEAASLGVRTGVSGSLSYLCCGPNAGPVKIEKSRKNGVTILSEAQFLNMLETGEIPEFDETFHYTFEATQDKNAETEEAKSVTEKVANEIQESFVGLRAVPRREVLIAQFEDGFAAGWKFAVPENFKAMLDIKWTPTVVHGHQFHGWTQGHAFEFSRGTMIHSNRSGYVHGVTLQVFSTSPAGFETKNALIGDFTGSYINQNVSITELDQHRLEVSRQMYDPGAVVFDIYDSASSSGSGPKRVTLSQVEFVALLQHGFYWEKPTSKDERPKKVVLVK
;
A
#
# COMPACT_ATOMS: atom_id res chain seq x y z
N MET A 1 -24.63 -3.38 3.48
CA MET A 1 -25.90 -3.05 4.16
C MET A 1 -26.40 -1.75 3.56
N LEU A 2 -27.63 -1.77 3.04
CA LEU A 2 -28.29 -0.61 2.41
C LEU A 2 -29.22 0.04 3.41
N LYS A 3 -29.53 1.31 3.22
CA LYS A 3 -30.55 2.02 4.00
C LYS A 3 -31.41 2.84 3.06
N VAL A 4 -32.72 2.55 3.05
CA VAL A 4 -33.70 3.18 2.17
C VAL A 4 -34.71 3.94 3.01
N PHE A 5 -35.00 5.18 2.63
CA PHE A 5 -35.94 6.03 3.36
C PHE A 5 -36.55 7.13 2.50
N THR A 6 -37.72 7.61 2.90
CA THR A 6 -38.32 8.86 2.45
C THR A 6 -37.82 10.02 3.30
N TYR A 7 -37.59 11.17 2.67
CA TYR A 7 -36.90 12.30 3.29
C TYR A 7 -37.52 13.62 2.87
N CYS A 8 -37.55 14.58 3.80
CA CYS A 8 -37.91 15.96 3.50
C CYS A 8 -36.74 16.90 3.78
N ASP A 9 -36.32 17.67 2.79
CA ASP A 9 -35.25 18.64 2.96
C ASP A 9 -35.68 19.93 3.69
N ALA A 10 -34.70 20.79 3.98
CA ALA A 10 -34.93 22.10 4.61
C ALA A 10 -35.94 23.00 3.85
N LYS A 11 -36.04 22.81 2.53
CA LYS A 11 -36.87 23.61 1.62
C LYS A 11 -38.26 23.00 1.42
N GLY A 12 -38.57 21.91 2.13
CA GLY A 12 -39.84 21.19 2.00
C GLY A 12 -39.91 20.27 0.80
N ARG A 13 -38.80 19.97 0.13
CA ARG A 13 -38.76 19.04 -1.00
C ARG A 13 -38.69 17.61 -0.50
N LEU A 14 -39.57 16.77 -1.03
CA LEU A 14 -39.64 15.35 -0.72
C LEU A 14 -38.83 14.53 -1.72
N GLY A 15 -38.25 13.44 -1.24
CA GLY A 15 -37.58 12.47 -2.09
C GLY A 15 -37.38 11.12 -1.40
N ALA A 16 -37.19 10.08 -2.19
CA ALA A 16 -36.76 8.77 -1.74
C ALA A 16 -35.26 8.63 -1.96
N PHE A 17 -34.56 8.03 -0.99
CA PHE A 17 -33.11 7.85 -1.06
C PHE A 17 -32.72 6.46 -0.60
N GLU A 18 -31.82 5.84 -1.36
CA GLU A 18 -31.11 4.63 -0.98
C GLU A 18 -29.62 4.96 -0.82
N ILE A 19 -29.08 4.69 0.37
CA ILE A 19 -27.66 4.87 0.67
C ILE A 19 -26.95 3.55 0.95
N ALA A 20 -25.80 3.37 0.31
CA ALA A 20 -24.86 2.29 0.52
C ALA A 20 -23.63 2.73 1.32
N ASN A 21 -22.99 1.76 1.96
CA ASN A 21 -21.74 1.93 2.71
C ASN A 21 -21.79 3.17 3.61
N PHE A 22 -22.82 3.27 4.48
CA PHE A 22 -23.11 4.47 5.27
C PHE A 22 -22.46 4.44 6.66
N SER A 23 -22.21 5.62 7.22
CA SER A 23 -21.82 5.86 8.60
C SER A 23 -22.94 6.58 9.34
N GLU A 24 -23.12 6.25 10.61
CA GLU A 24 -24.19 6.79 11.46
C GLU A 24 -23.56 7.56 12.63
N SER A 25 -23.89 8.85 12.72
CA SER A 25 -23.60 9.68 13.90
C SER A 25 -24.87 9.81 14.75
N ALA A 26 -24.82 10.57 15.86
CA ALA A 26 -26.03 10.84 16.65
C ALA A 26 -27.14 11.49 15.81
N GLU A 27 -26.78 12.49 15.01
CA GLU A 27 -27.72 13.39 14.32
C GLU A 27 -27.85 13.16 12.81
N HIS A 28 -26.87 12.48 12.19
CA HIS A 28 -26.80 12.35 10.73
C HIS A 28 -26.51 10.92 10.25
N TYR A 29 -27.08 10.58 9.10
CA TYR A 29 -26.61 9.53 8.20
C TYR A 29 -25.66 10.10 7.16
N GLN A 30 -24.60 9.37 6.83
CA GLN A 30 -23.71 9.75 5.74
C GLN A 30 -23.32 8.53 4.91
N GLY A 31 -23.73 8.48 3.65
CA GLY A 31 -23.54 7.32 2.77
C GLY A 31 -23.46 7.70 1.30
N PHE A 32 -23.15 6.72 0.46
CA PHE A 32 -23.15 6.89 -0.99
C PHE A 32 -24.53 6.60 -1.55
N LEU A 33 -25.07 7.48 -2.38
CA LEU A 33 -26.27 7.18 -3.15
C LEU A 33 -25.99 6.07 -4.17
N THR A 34 -26.95 5.17 -4.36
CA THR A 34 -26.84 4.05 -5.30
C THR A 34 -27.17 4.42 -6.74
N ASP A 35 -27.77 5.59 -6.97
CA ASP A 35 -28.11 6.15 -8.29
C ASP A 35 -26.94 6.91 -8.95
N GLY A 36 -25.72 6.73 -8.45
CA GLY A 36 -24.55 7.48 -8.90
C GLY A 36 -24.48 8.91 -8.35
N GLY A 37 -25.39 9.38 -7.49
CA GLY A 37 -25.39 10.75 -6.94
C GLY A 37 -24.25 11.09 -5.97
N GLY A 38 -23.42 10.11 -5.61
CA GLY A 38 -22.24 10.31 -4.78
C GLY A 38 -22.47 10.30 -3.28
N ILE A 39 -21.48 10.74 -2.49
CA ILE A 39 -21.62 10.80 -1.02
C ILE A 39 -22.56 11.94 -0.60
N ARG A 40 -23.49 11.63 0.31
CA ARG A 40 -24.47 12.55 0.86
C ARG A 40 -24.60 12.42 2.38
N THR A 41 -24.99 13.50 3.01
CA THR A 41 -25.25 13.59 4.46
C THR A 41 -26.71 13.97 4.68
N PHE A 42 -27.45 13.16 5.43
CA PHE A 42 -28.87 13.35 5.74
C PHE A 42 -29.06 13.53 7.24
N ARG A 43 -29.95 14.44 7.66
CA ARG A 43 -30.30 14.56 9.08
C ARG A 43 -31.36 13.53 9.47
N LYS A 44 -31.20 12.87 10.61
CA LYS A 44 -32.12 11.80 11.02
C LYS A 44 -33.52 12.30 11.37
N ASP A 45 -33.62 13.53 11.89
CA ASP A 45 -34.88 14.17 12.25
C ASP A 45 -35.74 14.58 11.05
N ARG A 46 -35.20 14.45 9.83
CA ARG A 46 -35.86 14.76 8.55
C ARG A 46 -36.22 13.52 7.75
N VAL A 47 -35.93 12.33 8.28
CA VAL A 47 -36.39 11.05 7.72
C VAL A 47 -37.85 10.87 8.08
N ILE A 48 -38.69 10.65 7.06
CA ILE A 48 -40.14 10.46 7.22
C ILE A 48 -40.42 9.00 7.58
N GLU A 49 -39.99 8.08 6.73
CA GLU A 49 -40.21 6.64 6.91
C GLU A 49 -39.04 5.83 6.30
N TYR A 50 -38.79 4.63 6.85
CA TYR A 50 -37.80 3.68 6.35
C TYR A 50 -38.49 2.58 5.54
N HIS A 51 -37.84 2.13 4.46
CA HIS A 51 -38.40 1.16 3.52
C HIS A 51 -37.42 0.03 3.20
N GLU A 52 -37.91 -1.05 2.58
CA GLU A 52 -37.08 -2.21 2.18
C GLU A 52 -36.48 -2.06 0.78
N SER A 53 -37.07 -1.22 -0.08
CA SER A 53 -36.62 -0.97 -1.46
C SER A 53 -36.89 0.47 -1.90
N LEU A 54 -36.09 0.96 -2.87
CA LEU A 54 -36.23 2.32 -3.40
C LEU A 54 -37.61 2.55 -4.04
N GLU A 55 -38.12 1.56 -4.79
CA GLU A 55 -39.46 1.62 -5.41
C GLU A 55 -40.57 1.80 -4.36
N GLN A 56 -40.46 1.12 -3.21
CA GLN A 56 -41.41 1.27 -2.11
C GLN A 56 -41.32 2.66 -1.48
N ALA A 57 -40.12 3.21 -1.33
CA ALA A 57 -39.91 4.56 -0.80
C ALA A 57 -40.45 5.63 -1.74
N GLU A 58 -40.26 5.49 -3.06
CA GLU A 58 -40.81 6.40 -4.07
C GLU A 58 -42.34 6.39 -4.08
N ALA A 59 -42.95 5.21 -3.99
CA ALA A 59 -44.40 5.06 -3.92
C ALA A 59 -45.01 5.60 -2.61
N ALA A 60 -44.22 5.65 -1.53
CA ALA A 60 -44.64 6.11 -0.21
C ALA A 60 -44.45 7.62 0.02
N ILE A 61 -43.98 8.39 -0.97
CA ILE A 61 -43.83 9.84 -0.85
C ILE A 61 -45.21 10.47 -0.64
N PRO A 62 -45.51 11.05 0.53
CA PRO A 62 -46.83 11.61 0.80
C PRO A 62 -46.98 12.93 0.04
N ALA A 63 -47.94 13.00 -0.89
CA ALA A 63 -48.18 14.19 -1.72
C ALA A 63 -48.50 15.45 -0.88
N ASP A 64 -49.07 15.27 0.31
CA ASP A 64 -49.49 16.34 1.23
C ASP A 64 -48.64 16.40 2.51
N TYR A 65 -47.38 15.93 2.48
CA TYR A 65 -46.52 15.99 3.68
C TYR A 65 -46.19 17.45 4.04
N VAL A 66 -46.66 17.89 5.21
CA VAL A 66 -46.25 19.15 5.82
C VAL A 66 -45.08 18.87 6.75
N PRO A 67 -43.88 19.39 6.47
CA PRO A 67 -42.73 19.17 7.33
C PRO A 67 -43.00 19.80 8.71
N PRO A 68 -42.73 19.08 9.82
CA PRO A 68 -42.81 19.69 11.13
C PRO A 68 -41.82 20.87 11.19
N GLU A 69 -42.24 21.97 11.82
CA GLU A 69 -41.37 23.13 12.02
C GLU A 69 -40.23 22.73 12.98
N ILE A 70 -39.07 22.39 12.43
CA ILE A 70 -37.93 21.94 13.22
C ILE A 70 -37.29 23.17 13.87
N PRO A 71 -37.20 23.24 15.21
CA PRO A 71 -36.61 24.39 15.89
C PRO A 71 -35.16 24.59 15.44
N ALA A 72 -34.77 25.87 15.29
CA ALA A 72 -33.41 26.26 14.93
C ALA A 72 -32.39 25.52 15.82
N PRO A 73 -31.29 25.00 15.24
CA PRO A 73 -30.34 24.18 15.96
C PRO A 73 -29.78 24.96 17.17
N LYS A 74 -29.76 24.31 18.33
CA LYS A 74 -29.15 24.89 19.54
C LYS A 74 -27.67 25.20 19.26
N PRO A 75 -27.12 26.30 19.79
CA PRO A 75 -25.71 26.64 19.62
C PRO A 75 -24.84 25.49 20.12
N ARG A 76 -23.95 25.00 19.26
CA ARG A 76 -23.12 23.82 19.53
C ARG A 76 -22.06 24.18 20.58
N SER A 77 -21.95 23.38 21.64
CA SER A 77 -21.18 23.68 22.85
C SER A 77 -19.67 23.38 22.75
N LYS A 78 -19.08 23.33 21.55
CA LYS A 78 -17.63 23.09 21.34
C LYS A 78 -17.12 23.89 20.13
N ASP A 79 -15.94 24.49 20.27
CA ASP A 79 -15.26 25.25 19.21
C ASP A 79 -15.11 24.38 17.94
N PRO A 80 -15.84 24.69 16.85
CA PRO A 80 -15.84 23.84 15.67
C PRO A 80 -14.54 23.95 14.89
N ALA A 81 -14.02 22.81 14.42
CA ALA A 81 -12.77 22.75 13.65
C ALA A 81 -12.98 22.20 12.24
N ILE A 82 -12.25 22.74 11.26
CA ILE A 82 -12.35 22.38 9.83
C ILE A 82 -11.00 22.03 9.19
N CYS A 83 -11.01 21.07 8.26
CA CYS A 83 -9.85 20.69 7.46
C CYS A 83 -10.20 20.77 5.97
N PHE A 84 -9.27 21.28 5.15
CA PHE A 84 -9.43 21.39 3.70
C PHE A 84 -8.57 20.36 2.97
N THR A 85 -9.15 19.63 2.03
CA THR A 85 -8.46 18.62 1.21
C THR A 85 -8.84 18.79 -0.27
N GLY A 86 -7.90 18.54 -1.19
CA GLY A 86 -8.19 18.53 -2.63
C GLY A 86 -8.28 19.90 -3.32
N PHE A 87 -7.89 20.98 -2.65
CA PHE A 87 -7.85 22.34 -3.22
C PHE A 87 -6.44 22.71 -3.68
N LYS A 88 -6.35 23.53 -4.75
CA LYS A 88 -5.10 24.21 -5.13
C LYS A 88 -4.64 25.12 -3.99
N LYS A 89 -3.32 25.42 -3.94
CA LYS A 89 -2.70 26.18 -2.85
C LYS A 89 -3.39 27.53 -2.59
N ASP A 90 -3.74 28.25 -3.65
CA ASP A 90 -4.33 29.59 -3.56
C ASP A 90 -5.76 29.55 -3.02
N ILE A 91 -6.60 28.64 -3.54
CA ILE A 91 -7.98 28.43 -3.06
C ILE A 91 -7.98 27.96 -1.62
N LYS A 92 -7.09 27.02 -1.26
CA LYS A 92 -6.97 26.52 0.11
C LYS A 92 -6.63 27.65 1.09
N SER A 93 -5.76 28.57 0.69
CA SER A 93 -5.39 29.73 1.50
C SER A 93 -6.60 30.66 1.74
N GLN A 94 -7.38 30.93 0.69
CA GLN A 94 -8.58 31.77 0.80
C GLN A 94 -9.65 31.14 1.70
N LEU A 95 -9.91 29.85 1.55
CA LEU A 95 -10.89 29.13 2.37
C LEU A 95 -10.47 29.05 3.84
N SER A 96 -9.17 28.87 4.10
CA SER A 96 -8.64 28.88 5.47
C SER A 96 -8.82 30.23 6.15
N GLN A 97 -8.56 31.33 5.43
CA GLN A 97 -8.77 32.68 5.95
C GLN A 97 -10.25 32.95 6.27
N ARG A 98 -11.17 32.49 5.42
CA ARG A 98 -12.62 32.61 5.66
C ARG A 98 -13.08 31.79 6.86
N ALA A 99 -12.51 30.59 7.05
CA ALA A 99 -12.79 29.78 8.23
C ALA A 99 -12.32 30.45 9.53
N GLU A 100 -11.10 30.99 9.54
CA GLU A 100 -10.54 31.70 10.70
C GLU A 100 -11.36 32.96 11.04
N ALA A 101 -11.79 33.72 10.02
CA ALA A 101 -12.66 34.89 10.20
C ALA A 101 -14.03 34.54 10.80
N ALA A 102 -14.50 33.30 10.61
CA ALA A 102 -15.74 32.77 11.17
C ALA A 102 -15.53 32.00 12.49
N SER A 103 -14.38 32.17 13.15
CA SER A 103 -14.03 31.48 14.41
C SER A 103 -13.98 29.96 14.32
N LEU A 104 -13.74 29.39 13.13
CA LEU A 104 -13.50 27.96 12.94
C LEU A 104 -12.01 27.64 13.08
N GLY A 105 -11.68 26.62 13.89
CA GLY A 105 -10.31 26.16 14.04
C GLY A 105 -9.81 25.41 12.80
N VAL A 106 -8.92 26.02 11.99
CA VAL A 106 -8.36 25.36 10.81
C VAL A 106 -7.30 24.32 11.21
N ARG A 107 -7.45 23.08 10.72
CA ARG A 107 -6.54 21.96 10.96
C ARG A 107 -5.93 21.43 9.67
N THR A 108 -4.67 21.02 9.74
CA THR A 108 -3.91 20.49 8.59
C THR A 108 -4.19 19.02 8.30
N GLY A 109 -4.82 18.29 9.23
CA GLY A 109 -5.14 16.88 9.10
C GLY A 109 -6.42 16.48 9.82
N VAL A 110 -6.87 15.24 9.54
CA VAL A 110 -8.06 14.64 10.14
C VAL A 110 -7.71 14.10 11.53
N SER A 111 -8.08 14.85 12.57
CA SER A 111 -7.98 14.50 14.01
C SER A 111 -9.35 14.11 14.59
N GLY A 112 -9.37 13.47 15.77
CA GLY A 112 -10.62 13.10 16.45
C GLY A 112 -11.45 14.29 16.97
N SER A 113 -10.90 15.51 16.96
CA SER A 113 -11.57 16.76 17.32
C SER A 113 -12.10 17.54 16.11
N LEU A 114 -11.97 17.00 14.90
CA LEU A 114 -12.38 17.67 13.68
C LEU A 114 -13.91 17.62 13.53
N SER A 115 -14.55 18.76 13.27
CA SER A 115 -16.02 18.83 13.06
C SER A 115 -16.39 18.73 11.58
N TYR A 116 -15.58 19.34 10.71
CA TYR A 116 -15.85 19.46 9.27
C TYR A 116 -14.64 19.09 8.39
N LEU A 117 -14.88 18.40 7.28
CA LEU A 117 -13.93 18.19 6.19
C LEU A 117 -14.49 18.83 4.92
N CYS A 118 -13.88 19.91 4.45
CA CYS A 118 -14.22 20.53 3.17
C CYS A 118 -13.39 19.89 2.04
N CYS A 119 -14.08 19.33 1.05
CA CYS A 119 -13.48 18.58 -0.06
C CYS A 119 -13.55 19.38 -1.35
N GLY A 120 -12.38 19.59 -1.95
CA GLY A 120 -12.22 20.18 -3.27
C GLY A 120 -12.10 19.12 -4.37
N PRO A 121 -11.97 19.56 -5.64
CA PRO A 121 -12.00 18.67 -6.82
C PRO A 121 -10.95 17.55 -6.81
N ASN A 122 -9.80 17.73 -6.14
CA ASN A 122 -8.71 16.74 -6.07
C ASN A 122 -8.64 16.02 -4.71
N ALA A 123 -9.76 15.90 -3.99
CA ALA A 123 -9.78 15.32 -2.65
C ALA A 123 -9.51 13.81 -2.71
N GLY A 124 -8.38 13.38 -2.14
CA GLY A 124 -8.01 11.96 -2.12
C GLY A 124 -8.88 11.10 -1.17
N PRO A 125 -9.17 9.84 -1.54
CA PRO A 125 -10.13 8.97 -0.85
C PRO A 125 -9.71 8.65 0.60
N VAL A 126 -8.41 8.60 0.88
CA VAL A 126 -7.86 8.28 2.22
C VAL A 126 -8.33 9.25 3.30
N LYS A 127 -8.40 10.56 2.99
CA LYS A 127 -8.85 11.57 3.97
C LYS A 127 -10.37 11.55 4.13
N ILE A 128 -11.10 11.26 3.06
CA ILE A 128 -12.55 11.12 3.07
C ILE A 128 -12.94 9.93 3.97
N GLU A 129 -12.35 8.76 3.74
CA GLU A 129 -12.65 7.55 4.52
C GLU A 129 -12.29 7.71 6.02
N LYS A 130 -11.14 8.34 6.31
CA LYS A 130 -10.71 8.63 7.68
C LYS A 130 -11.68 9.58 8.40
N SER A 131 -12.16 10.60 7.71
CA SER A 131 -13.14 11.54 8.26
C SER A 131 -14.48 10.86 8.55
N ARG A 132 -14.93 9.96 7.66
CA ARG A 132 -16.16 9.17 7.87
C ARG A 132 -16.09 8.26 9.09
N LYS A 133 -14.97 7.55 9.26
CA LYS A 133 -14.74 6.69 10.44
C LYS A 133 -14.76 7.48 11.75
N ASN A 134 -14.36 8.75 11.71
CA ASN A 134 -14.33 9.65 12.85
C ASN A 134 -15.63 10.45 13.06
N GLY A 135 -16.67 10.23 12.24
CA GLY A 135 -17.94 10.97 12.32
C GLY A 135 -17.84 12.45 11.95
N VAL A 136 -16.82 12.82 11.17
CA VAL A 136 -16.60 14.20 10.71
C VAL A 136 -17.56 14.51 9.56
N THR A 137 -18.22 15.67 9.61
CA THR A 137 -19.16 16.09 8.56
C THR A 137 -18.39 16.49 7.29
N ILE A 138 -18.68 15.87 6.14
CA ILE A 138 -18.02 16.20 4.87
C ILE A 138 -18.86 17.22 4.10
N LEU A 139 -18.20 18.27 3.58
CA LEU A 139 -18.80 19.40 2.89
C LEU A 139 -18.09 19.69 1.56
N SER A 140 -18.84 20.22 0.59
CA SER A 140 -18.30 20.89 -0.60
C SER A 140 -17.80 22.30 -0.27
N GLU A 141 -17.09 22.92 -1.21
CA GLU A 141 -16.74 24.35 -1.11
C GLU A 141 -17.99 25.24 -1.01
N ALA A 142 -19.00 25.00 -1.85
CA ALA A 142 -20.24 25.77 -1.85
C ALA A 142 -21.04 25.56 -0.55
N GLN A 143 -21.11 24.34 -0.04
CA GLN A 143 -21.73 24.04 1.25
C GLN A 143 -20.99 24.71 2.41
N PHE A 144 -19.66 24.74 2.38
CA PHE A 144 -18.87 25.46 3.36
C PHE A 144 -19.12 26.97 3.31
N LEU A 145 -19.14 27.57 2.13
CA LEU A 145 -19.41 29.00 1.97
C LEU A 145 -20.82 29.37 2.41
N ASN A 146 -21.81 28.55 2.09
CA ASN A 146 -23.19 28.76 2.53
C ASN A 146 -23.30 28.62 4.05
N MET A 147 -22.64 27.63 4.66
CA MET A 147 -22.57 27.49 6.11
C MET A 147 -21.97 28.72 6.79
N LEU A 148 -20.99 29.38 6.18
CA LEU A 148 -20.44 30.63 6.71
C LEU A 148 -21.42 31.80 6.62
N GLU A 149 -22.25 31.84 5.58
CA GLU A 149 -23.15 32.96 5.30
C GLU A 149 -24.50 32.85 6.02
N THR A 150 -25.06 31.64 6.08
CA THR A 150 -26.42 31.39 6.60
C THR A 150 -26.44 30.62 7.91
N GLY A 151 -25.31 30.01 8.31
CA GLY A 151 -25.25 29.08 9.44
C GLY A 151 -25.83 27.70 9.12
N GLU A 152 -26.29 27.47 7.89
CA GLU A 152 -26.89 26.22 7.45
C GLU A 152 -26.04 25.51 6.40
N ILE A 153 -26.09 24.18 6.39
CA ILE A 153 -25.40 23.36 5.38
C ILE A 153 -26.46 22.92 4.37
N PRO A 154 -26.44 23.42 3.12
CA PRO A 154 -27.38 23.00 2.09
C PRO A 154 -27.28 21.50 1.86
N GLU A 155 -28.42 20.82 1.95
CA GLU A 155 -28.52 19.36 1.76
C GLU A 155 -28.39 18.97 0.29
N PHE A 156 -28.56 19.93 -0.60
CA PHE A 156 -28.48 19.77 -2.05
C PHE A 156 -27.48 20.75 -2.64
N ASP A 157 -26.45 20.22 -3.28
CA ASP A 157 -25.52 20.95 -4.12
C ASP A 157 -25.52 20.25 -5.49
N GLU A 158 -26.25 20.83 -6.44
CA GLU A 158 -26.38 20.34 -7.84
C GLU A 158 -25.02 20.29 -8.55
N THR A 159 -24.05 21.06 -8.06
CA THR A 159 -22.68 21.10 -8.59
C THR A 159 -21.73 20.12 -7.90
N PHE A 160 -22.19 19.41 -6.86
CA PHE A 160 -21.36 18.47 -6.09
C PHE A 160 -21.75 17.01 -6.39
N HIS A 161 -21.23 16.52 -7.50
CA HIS A 161 -21.28 15.10 -7.87
C HIS A 161 -19.93 14.44 -7.53
N TYR A 162 -19.78 13.95 -6.30
CA TYR A 162 -18.70 13.00 -6.00
C TYR A 162 -19.19 11.57 -6.25
N THR A 163 -19.35 11.21 -7.51
CA THR A 163 -19.78 9.86 -7.89
C THR A 163 -18.56 8.95 -7.90
N PHE A 164 -18.69 7.72 -7.40
CA PHE A 164 -17.63 6.70 -7.49
C PHE A 164 -17.36 6.31 -8.97
N GLU A 165 -18.26 6.71 -9.87
CA GLU A 165 -18.33 6.34 -11.29
C GLU A 165 -17.90 7.47 -12.25
N ALA A 166 -17.69 8.71 -11.80
CA ALA A 166 -17.23 9.87 -12.62
C ALA A 166 -15.76 9.75 -13.06
N THR A 167 -15.21 8.55 -13.00
CA THR A 167 -13.95 8.14 -13.62
C THR A 167 -14.15 7.24 -14.84
N GLN A 168 -15.38 7.00 -15.34
CA GLN A 168 -15.56 6.08 -16.50
C GLN A 168 -15.87 6.76 -17.85
N ASP A 169 -16.64 7.85 -17.94
CA ASP A 169 -17.16 8.26 -19.27
C ASP A 169 -16.37 9.34 -20.04
N LYS A 170 -15.51 10.15 -19.41
CA LYS A 170 -14.45 10.91 -20.17
C LYS A 170 -13.23 10.06 -20.49
N ASN A 171 -13.32 8.84 -20.02
CA ASN A 171 -12.29 7.86 -19.93
C ASN A 171 -12.51 6.78 -21.01
N ALA A 172 -13.63 6.68 -21.74
CA ALA A 172 -13.69 5.71 -22.85
C ALA A 172 -12.69 6.02 -24.01
N GLU A 173 -12.71 7.23 -24.58
CA GLU A 173 -11.77 7.60 -25.65
C GLU A 173 -10.38 7.99 -25.12
N THR A 174 -10.31 8.53 -23.89
CA THR A 174 -9.05 8.93 -23.26
C THR A 174 -8.43 7.81 -22.42
N GLU A 175 -9.14 6.80 -21.93
CA GLU A 175 -8.59 5.54 -21.34
C GLU A 175 -8.33 4.51 -22.40
N GLU A 176 -8.94 4.45 -23.58
CA GLU A 176 -8.32 3.61 -24.62
C GLU A 176 -6.94 4.17 -24.96
N ALA A 177 -6.83 5.48 -25.16
CA ALA A 177 -5.54 6.11 -25.38
C ALA A 177 -4.64 6.08 -24.12
N LYS A 178 -5.14 6.35 -22.91
CA LYS A 178 -4.37 6.32 -21.64
C LYS A 178 -4.10 4.93 -21.09
N SER A 179 -4.97 3.95 -21.27
CA SER A 179 -4.73 2.52 -20.98
C SER A 179 -3.76 1.95 -21.99
N VAL A 180 -3.81 2.37 -23.26
CA VAL A 180 -2.75 2.02 -24.23
C VAL A 180 -1.45 2.72 -23.85
N THR A 181 -1.46 4.01 -23.52
CA THR A 181 -0.30 4.82 -23.08
C THR A 181 0.27 4.33 -21.74
N GLU A 182 -0.56 3.97 -20.77
CA GLU A 182 -0.16 3.41 -19.47
C GLU A 182 0.18 1.94 -19.59
N LYS A 183 -0.46 1.14 -20.46
CA LYS A 183 0.02 -0.22 -20.80
C LYS A 183 1.34 -0.15 -21.50
N VAL A 184 1.54 0.79 -22.42
CA VAL A 184 2.82 1.01 -23.11
C VAL A 184 3.84 1.51 -22.11
N ALA A 185 3.53 2.49 -21.27
CA ALA A 185 4.42 2.97 -20.22
C ALA A 185 4.72 1.88 -19.19
N ASN A 186 3.74 1.04 -18.83
CA ASN A 186 3.92 -0.10 -17.93
C ASN A 186 4.66 -1.24 -18.64
N GLU A 187 4.43 -1.56 -19.91
CA GLU A 187 5.16 -2.55 -20.70
C GLU A 187 6.59 -2.08 -20.97
N ILE A 188 6.81 -0.78 -21.17
CA ILE A 188 8.13 -0.15 -21.22
C ILE A 188 8.77 -0.27 -19.86
N GLN A 189 8.08 0.14 -18.80
CA GLN A 189 8.59 0.08 -17.45
C GLN A 189 8.88 -1.37 -17.03
N GLU A 190 8.04 -2.33 -17.41
CA GLU A 190 8.12 -3.77 -17.18
C GLU A 190 9.14 -4.47 -18.09
N SER A 191 9.36 -4.01 -19.32
CA SER A 191 10.46 -4.50 -20.16
C SER A 191 11.81 -3.99 -19.66
N PHE A 192 11.83 -2.77 -19.12
CA PHE A 192 12.92 -2.32 -18.27
C PHE A 192 12.92 -3.04 -16.91
N VAL A 193 11.80 -3.61 -16.39
CA VAL A 193 11.77 -4.61 -15.27
C VAL A 193 12.27 -5.98 -15.72
N GLY A 194 12.17 -6.35 -16.98
CA GLY A 194 12.70 -7.60 -17.53
C GLY A 194 14.23 -7.65 -17.44
N LEU A 195 14.89 -6.48 -17.38
CA LEU A 195 16.29 -6.32 -16.98
C LEU A 195 16.52 -6.37 -15.44
N ARG A 196 15.46 -6.25 -14.63
CA ARG A 196 15.44 -6.14 -13.15
C ARG A 196 15.25 -7.48 -12.42
N ALA A 197 14.65 -8.51 -13.04
CA ALA A 197 14.47 -9.82 -12.40
C ALA A 197 15.49 -10.83 -12.93
N VAL A 198 16.47 -11.20 -12.11
CA VAL A 198 17.38 -12.29 -12.47
C VAL A 198 16.54 -13.57 -12.56
N PRO A 199 16.48 -14.24 -13.73
CA PRO A 199 15.62 -15.40 -13.89
C PRO A 199 16.01 -16.49 -12.91
N ARG A 200 15.00 -17.19 -12.40
CA ARG A 200 15.23 -18.38 -11.57
C ARG A 200 15.86 -19.46 -12.43
N ARG A 201 16.79 -20.21 -11.86
CA ARG A 201 17.56 -21.25 -12.57
C ARG A 201 17.03 -22.62 -12.19
N GLU A 202 17.11 -23.58 -13.10
CA GLU A 202 16.79 -24.99 -12.80
C GLU A 202 17.90 -25.66 -11.99
N VAL A 203 19.13 -25.15 -12.08
CA VAL A 203 20.27 -25.63 -11.29
C VAL A 203 20.17 -25.09 -9.87
N LEU A 204 19.80 -25.97 -8.94
CA LEU A 204 19.71 -25.66 -7.51
C LEU A 204 21.10 -25.53 -6.88
N ILE A 205 21.24 -24.60 -5.94
CA ILE A 205 22.48 -24.46 -5.17
C ILE A 205 22.73 -25.64 -4.21
N ALA A 206 21.64 -26.32 -3.83
CA ALA A 206 21.64 -27.48 -2.94
C ALA A 206 20.75 -28.58 -3.51
N GLN A 207 21.27 -29.81 -3.52
CA GLN A 207 20.48 -31.03 -3.64
C GLN A 207 20.30 -31.61 -2.23
N PHE A 208 19.15 -32.22 -1.95
CA PHE A 208 18.83 -32.73 -0.62
C PHE A 208 18.72 -34.25 -0.65
N GLU A 209 19.51 -34.91 0.19
CA GLU A 209 19.54 -36.36 0.37
C GLU A 209 19.40 -36.65 1.87
N ASP A 210 18.53 -37.60 2.22
CA ASP A 210 18.14 -37.91 3.60
C ASP A 210 17.69 -36.68 4.43
N GLY A 211 17.04 -35.71 3.78
CA GLY A 211 16.54 -34.49 4.42
C GLY A 211 17.60 -33.40 4.68
N PHE A 212 18.83 -33.54 4.17
CA PHE A 212 19.90 -32.53 4.31
C PHE A 212 20.59 -32.22 2.98
N ALA A 213 21.17 -31.02 2.87
CA ALA A 213 21.95 -30.61 1.71
C ALA A 213 23.17 -31.55 1.52
N ALA A 214 23.21 -32.23 0.38
CA ALA A 214 24.24 -33.20 0.03
C ALA A 214 25.57 -32.49 -0.29
N GLY A 215 26.67 -33.01 0.26
CA GLY A 215 28.03 -32.51 0.02
C GLY A 215 28.39 -31.20 0.73
N TRP A 216 27.48 -30.60 1.51
CA TRP A 216 27.75 -29.38 2.28
C TRP A 216 28.45 -29.72 3.60
N LYS A 217 29.36 -28.85 4.04
CA LYS A 217 30.10 -29.01 5.32
C LYS A 217 29.24 -28.75 6.56
N PHE A 218 28.14 -28.02 6.41
CA PHE A 218 27.13 -27.86 7.44
C PHE A 218 25.87 -28.65 7.09
N ALA A 219 25.25 -29.24 8.11
CA ALA A 219 24.02 -30.00 7.99
C ALA A 219 22.83 -29.04 7.81
N VAL A 220 22.61 -28.59 6.59
CA VAL A 220 21.49 -27.71 6.22
C VAL A 220 20.26 -28.56 5.90
N PRO A 221 19.17 -28.48 6.67
CA PRO A 221 17.99 -29.32 6.47
C PRO A 221 17.14 -28.88 5.27
N GLU A 222 16.35 -29.80 4.72
CA GLU A 222 15.52 -29.57 3.53
C GLU A 222 14.47 -28.46 3.70
N ASN A 223 13.98 -28.25 4.92
CA ASN A 223 13.05 -27.15 5.21
C ASN A 223 13.68 -25.75 5.02
N PHE A 224 15.00 -25.66 4.81
CA PHE A 224 15.68 -24.39 4.50
C PHE A 224 15.62 -24.04 3.01
N LYS A 225 14.97 -24.86 2.17
CA LYS A 225 14.73 -24.53 0.75
C LYS A 225 14.27 -23.09 0.55
N ALA A 226 13.27 -22.63 1.31
CA ALA A 226 12.78 -21.26 1.21
C ALA A 226 13.86 -20.20 1.56
N MET A 227 14.66 -20.44 2.59
CA MET A 227 15.76 -19.54 3.01
C MET A 227 16.90 -19.49 1.98
N LEU A 228 17.11 -20.60 1.25
CA LEU A 228 18.05 -20.69 0.12
C LEU A 228 17.45 -20.19 -1.19
N ASP A 229 16.25 -19.61 -1.17
CA ASP A 229 15.47 -19.20 -2.33
C ASP A 229 15.27 -20.34 -3.35
N ILE A 230 15.07 -21.56 -2.86
CA ILE A 230 14.63 -22.72 -3.63
C ILE A 230 13.11 -22.82 -3.50
N LYS A 231 12.40 -22.68 -4.62
CA LYS A 231 10.93 -22.62 -4.64
C LYS A 231 10.37 -23.52 -5.73
N TRP A 232 9.17 -24.05 -5.51
CA TRP A 232 8.39 -24.72 -6.53
C TRP A 232 7.70 -23.66 -7.37
N THR A 233 8.12 -23.48 -8.63
CA THR A 233 7.60 -22.43 -9.49
C THR A 233 7.15 -22.99 -10.84
N PRO A 234 6.15 -22.36 -11.48
CA PRO A 234 5.82 -22.66 -12.87
C PRO A 234 6.96 -22.19 -13.78
N THR A 235 7.30 -23.01 -14.75
CA THR A 235 8.21 -22.70 -15.85
C THR A 235 7.46 -22.94 -17.16
N VAL A 236 7.65 -22.06 -18.14
CA VAL A 236 7.01 -22.15 -19.46
C VAL A 236 8.07 -22.53 -20.49
N VAL A 237 7.87 -23.66 -21.17
CA VAL A 237 8.70 -24.08 -22.31
C VAL A 237 7.76 -24.36 -23.46
N HIS A 238 7.97 -23.69 -24.59
CA HIS A 238 7.13 -23.81 -25.80
C HIS A 238 5.62 -23.63 -25.55
N GLY A 239 5.23 -22.71 -24.65
CA GLY A 239 3.83 -22.45 -24.33
C GLY A 239 3.17 -23.45 -23.39
N HIS A 240 3.89 -24.50 -22.97
CA HIS A 240 3.42 -25.46 -21.99
C HIS A 240 3.97 -25.10 -20.60
N GLN A 241 3.08 -25.02 -19.61
CA GLN A 241 3.44 -24.83 -18.21
C GLN A 241 3.79 -26.16 -17.57
N PHE A 242 4.98 -26.24 -16.98
CA PHE A 242 5.39 -27.30 -16.08
C PHE A 242 5.79 -26.68 -14.75
N HIS A 243 5.82 -27.48 -13.69
CA HIS A 243 6.32 -27.02 -12.41
C HIS A 243 7.64 -27.74 -12.09
N GLY A 244 8.56 -27.01 -11.48
CA GLY A 244 9.85 -27.53 -11.08
C GLY A 244 10.40 -26.78 -9.88
N TRP A 245 11.36 -27.39 -9.20
CA TRP A 245 12.17 -26.67 -8.22
C TRP A 245 13.12 -25.74 -8.96
N THR A 246 13.11 -24.47 -8.58
CA THR A 246 13.96 -23.45 -9.18
C THR A 246 14.71 -22.66 -8.11
N GLN A 247 15.89 -22.19 -8.46
CA GLN A 247 16.80 -21.40 -7.64
C GLN A 247 16.65 -19.92 -7.97
N GLY A 248 16.30 -19.11 -6.98
CA GLY A 248 16.40 -17.66 -7.08
C GLY A 248 17.75 -17.15 -6.55
N HIS A 249 17.80 -15.86 -6.25
CA HIS A 249 19.06 -15.15 -5.96
C HIS A 249 19.05 -14.45 -4.59
N ALA A 250 17.91 -14.46 -3.88
CA ALA A 250 17.74 -13.71 -2.63
C ALA A 250 17.66 -14.66 -1.43
N PHE A 251 18.81 -14.94 -0.81
CA PHE A 251 18.86 -15.74 0.42
C PHE A 251 18.33 -14.94 1.61
N GLU A 252 17.56 -15.61 2.47
CA GLU A 252 16.94 -14.99 3.63
C GLU A 252 16.91 -15.95 4.82
N PHE A 253 17.90 -15.83 5.70
CA PHE A 253 17.92 -16.57 6.96
C PHE A 253 17.15 -15.82 8.06
N SER A 254 16.36 -16.55 8.83
CA SER A 254 15.60 -15.97 9.94
C SER A 254 16.46 -15.85 11.20
N ARG A 255 16.24 -14.79 11.99
CA ARG A 255 16.84 -14.65 13.31
C ARG A 255 16.52 -15.87 14.19
N GLY A 256 17.53 -16.35 14.92
CA GLY A 256 17.43 -17.51 15.79
C GLY A 256 17.69 -18.84 15.08
N THR A 257 17.81 -18.85 13.74
CA THR A 257 18.14 -20.06 12.98
C THR A 257 19.46 -20.65 13.47
N MET A 258 19.44 -21.94 13.80
CA MET A 258 20.61 -22.70 14.22
C MET A 258 21.01 -23.71 13.14
N ILE A 259 22.29 -23.73 12.79
CA ILE A 259 22.85 -24.64 11.79
C ILE A 259 24.07 -25.33 12.41
N HIS A 260 24.05 -26.66 12.39
CA HIS A 260 25.11 -27.47 12.99
C HIS A 260 26.02 -28.05 11.90
N SER A 261 27.29 -28.26 12.23
CA SER A 261 28.24 -28.90 11.31
C SER A 261 27.96 -30.40 11.10
N ASN A 262 27.15 -31.03 11.95
CA ASN A 262 26.81 -32.44 11.85
C ASN A 262 25.30 -32.68 11.99
N ARG A 263 24.81 -33.82 11.46
CA ARG A 263 23.38 -34.20 11.51
C ARG A 263 22.91 -34.55 12.93
N SER A 264 23.81 -34.95 13.82
CA SER A 264 23.53 -35.26 15.23
C SER A 264 23.34 -34.02 16.11
N GLY A 265 23.49 -32.81 15.58
CA GLY A 265 23.28 -31.55 16.29
C GLY A 265 24.52 -31.07 17.05
N TYR A 266 24.35 -30.71 18.33
CA TYR A 266 25.38 -30.01 19.12
C TYR A 266 26.54 -30.90 19.60
N VAL A 267 26.41 -32.22 19.46
CA VAL A 267 27.37 -33.18 19.99
C VAL A 267 28.58 -33.24 19.04
N HIS A 268 29.73 -32.71 19.50
CA HIS A 268 31.01 -32.71 18.77
C HIS A 268 30.99 -32.00 17.40
N GLY A 269 30.56 -30.73 17.38
CA GLY A 269 30.55 -29.90 16.18
C GLY A 269 30.59 -28.39 16.43
N VAL A 270 30.52 -27.64 15.34
CA VAL A 270 30.35 -26.19 15.33
C VAL A 270 28.88 -25.86 15.09
N THR A 271 28.33 -24.95 15.88
CA THR A 271 26.96 -24.43 15.71
C THR A 271 27.01 -22.96 15.32
N LEU A 272 26.29 -22.60 14.27
CA LEU A 272 26.07 -21.23 13.83
C LEU A 272 24.66 -20.82 14.23
N GLN A 273 24.52 -19.75 15.01
CA GLN A 273 23.22 -19.18 15.36
C GLN A 273 23.05 -17.80 14.73
N VAL A 274 22.05 -17.63 13.88
CA VAL A 274 21.76 -16.34 13.24
C VAL A 274 21.24 -15.34 14.28
N PHE A 275 21.97 -14.25 14.47
CA PHE A 275 21.62 -13.18 15.41
C PHE A 275 20.73 -12.10 14.76
N SER A 276 21.06 -11.67 13.54
CA SER A 276 20.28 -10.70 12.75
C SER A 276 20.62 -10.80 11.27
N THR A 277 19.71 -10.40 10.40
CA THR A 277 19.91 -10.40 8.94
C THR A 277 19.39 -9.12 8.31
N SER A 278 19.98 -8.74 7.18
CA SER A 278 19.35 -7.88 6.18
C SER A 278 19.13 -8.70 4.90
N PRO A 279 17.96 -8.58 4.27
CA PRO A 279 17.68 -9.32 3.04
C PRO A 279 18.60 -8.87 1.91
N ALA A 280 18.94 -9.79 1.01
CA ALA A 280 19.59 -9.45 -0.25
C ALA A 280 18.56 -8.87 -1.24
N GLY A 281 18.92 -7.84 -2.00
CA GLY A 281 17.98 -7.19 -2.90
C GLY A 281 18.61 -6.13 -3.80
N PHE A 282 17.80 -5.55 -4.68
CA PHE A 282 18.23 -4.44 -5.53
C PHE A 282 17.87 -3.12 -4.87
N GLU A 283 18.87 -2.27 -4.64
CA GLU A 283 18.68 -0.94 -4.07
C GLU A 283 18.79 0.10 -5.19
N THR A 284 17.81 1.00 -5.29
CA THR A 284 17.85 2.12 -6.25
C THR A 284 18.91 3.12 -5.82
N LYS A 285 19.96 3.28 -6.63
CA LYS A 285 21.02 4.27 -6.35
C LYS A 285 20.70 5.61 -6.99
N ASN A 286 20.35 5.60 -8.28
CA ASN A 286 20.02 6.80 -9.04
C ASN A 286 18.72 6.56 -9.79
N ALA A 287 17.88 7.59 -9.91
CA ALA A 287 16.69 7.57 -10.76
C ALA A 287 16.66 8.84 -11.62
N LEU A 288 16.41 8.65 -12.92
CA LEU A 288 16.07 9.71 -13.85
C LEU A 288 14.54 9.66 -14.02
N ILE A 289 13.86 10.70 -13.56
CA ILE A 289 12.40 10.82 -13.63
C ILE A 289 12.10 12.05 -14.49
N GLY A 290 11.31 11.87 -15.55
CA GLY A 290 10.95 12.97 -16.43
C GLY A 290 9.91 12.57 -17.45
N ASP A 291 9.46 13.55 -18.22
CA ASP A 291 8.52 13.35 -19.32
C ASP A 291 9.32 13.11 -20.62
N PHE A 292 9.01 12.00 -21.30
CA PHE A 292 9.71 11.54 -22.49
C PHE A 292 8.81 11.63 -23.71
N THR A 293 9.38 12.13 -24.81
CA THR A 293 8.76 12.17 -26.14
C THR A 293 9.68 11.49 -27.15
N GLY A 294 9.14 10.59 -27.99
CA GLY A 294 9.89 9.86 -29.02
C GLY A 294 9.45 8.41 -29.18
N SER A 295 10.11 7.65 -30.05
CA SER A 295 9.71 6.27 -30.36
C SER A 295 10.37 5.24 -29.42
N TYR A 296 9.56 4.39 -28.78
CA TYR A 296 9.99 3.18 -28.10
C TYR A 296 9.90 1.96 -29.03
N ILE A 297 10.92 1.11 -29.03
CA ILE A 297 10.95 -0.13 -29.82
C ILE A 297 11.08 -1.30 -28.85
N ASN A 298 10.10 -2.21 -28.87
CA ASN A 298 10.14 -3.39 -28.01
C ASN A 298 10.92 -4.57 -28.63
N GLN A 299 11.02 -5.69 -27.90
CA GLN A 299 11.74 -6.89 -28.34
C GLN A 299 11.17 -7.54 -29.60
N ASN A 300 9.88 -7.31 -29.90
CA ASN A 300 9.23 -7.77 -31.12
C ASN A 300 9.36 -6.76 -32.27
N VAL A 301 10.18 -5.72 -32.10
CA VAL A 301 10.42 -4.64 -33.07
C VAL A 301 9.14 -3.83 -33.36
N SER A 302 8.12 -3.89 -32.50
CA SER A 302 6.98 -2.99 -32.62
C SER A 302 7.35 -1.62 -32.07
N ILE A 303 7.02 -0.59 -32.82
CA ILE A 303 7.30 0.81 -32.48
C ILE A 303 6.08 1.39 -31.78
N THR A 304 6.31 2.05 -30.66
CA THR A 304 5.29 2.82 -29.93
C THR A 304 5.76 4.25 -29.75
N GLU A 305 4.97 5.21 -30.22
CA GLU A 305 5.24 6.63 -30.03
C GLU A 305 4.89 7.05 -28.60
N LEU A 306 5.82 7.77 -27.96
CA LEU A 306 5.67 8.38 -26.65
C LEU A 306 5.48 9.88 -26.83
N ASP A 307 4.44 10.42 -26.18
CA ASP A 307 4.20 11.86 -26.09
C ASP A 307 4.05 12.30 -24.63
N GLN A 308 5.05 13.01 -24.10
CA GLN A 308 5.10 13.49 -22.71
C GLN A 308 4.83 12.39 -21.67
N HIS A 309 5.30 11.17 -21.93
CA HIS A 309 5.10 10.06 -21.01
C HIS A 309 6.08 10.16 -19.84
N ARG A 310 5.56 10.14 -18.63
CA ARG A 310 6.40 10.16 -17.43
C ARG A 310 7.05 8.80 -17.24
N LEU A 311 8.37 8.74 -17.42
CA LEU A 311 9.14 7.52 -17.20
C LEU A 311 10.11 7.69 -16.04
N GLU A 312 10.33 6.60 -15.32
CA GLU A 312 11.41 6.47 -14.35
C GLU A 312 12.45 5.47 -14.86
N VAL A 313 13.67 5.96 -15.12
CA VAL A 313 14.83 5.13 -15.44
C VAL A 313 15.75 5.11 -14.24
N SER A 314 15.75 4.01 -13.49
CA SER A 314 16.58 3.86 -12.30
C SER A 314 17.75 2.90 -12.51
N ARG A 315 18.91 3.29 -11.98
CA ARG A 315 20.07 2.41 -11.81
C ARG A 315 19.98 1.78 -10.43
N GLN A 316 19.69 0.48 -10.40
CA GLN A 316 19.71 -0.31 -9.17
C GLN A 316 21.03 -1.06 -9.05
N MET A 317 21.52 -1.24 -7.82
CA MET A 317 22.68 -2.05 -7.52
C MET A 317 22.26 -3.20 -6.61
N TYR A 318 22.77 -4.40 -6.89
CA TYR A 318 22.53 -5.55 -6.03
C TYR A 318 23.26 -5.36 -4.70
N ASP A 319 22.50 -5.29 -3.61
CA ASP A 319 22.98 -5.41 -2.26
C ASP A 319 22.87 -6.89 -1.85
N PRO A 320 23.98 -7.58 -1.58
CA PRO A 320 23.96 -8.98 -1.18
C PRO A 320 23.39 -9.21 0.23
N GLY A 321 23.01 -8.15 0.96
CA GLY A 321 22.55 -8.23 2.34
C GLY A 321 23.65 -8.71 3.28
N ALA A 322 23.30 -8.86 4.56
CA ALA A 322 24.23 -9.30 5.59
C ALA A 322 23.57 -10.29 6.56
N VAL A 323 24.36 -11.23 7.06
CA VAL A 323 24.02 -12.16 8.13
C VAL A 323 25.02 -11.95 9.25
N VAL A 324 24.50 -11.61 10.42
CA VAL A 324 25.25 -11.58 11.68
C VAL A 324 24.91 -12.86 12.42
N PHE A 325 25.92 -13.64 12.79
CA PHE A 325 25.73 -14.92 13.47
C PHE A 325 26.80 -15.17 14.53
N ASP A 326 26.44 -16.00 15.49
CA ASP A 326 27.27 -16.44 16.59
C ASP A 326 27.81 -17.85 16.32
N ILE A 327 29.10 -18.04 16.51
CA ILE A 327 29.79 -19.33 16.35
C ILE A 327 30.00 -19.94 17.74
N TYR A 328 29.50 -21.14 17.92
CA TYR A 328 29.70 -21.97 19.11
C TYR A 328 30.50 -23.22 18.73
N ASP A 329 31.67 -23.40 19.35
CA ASP A 329 32.49 -24.58 19.18
C ASP A 329 32.39 -25.47 20.44
N SER A 330 31.88 -26.68 20.26
CA SER A 330 31.74 -27.66 21.35
C SER A 330 33.09 -28.16 21.90
N ALA A 331 34.19 -27.99 21.17
CA ALA A 331 35.54 -28.39 21.60
C ALA A 331 36.28 -27.29 22.38
N SER A 332 35.83 -26.04 22.34
CA SER A 332 36.44 -24.95 23.12
C SER A 332 36.02 -25.02 24.59
N SER A 333 36.89 -25.57 25.43
CA SER A 333 36.68 -25.79 26.87
C SER A 333 36.86 -24.53 27.75
N SER A 334 36.56 -23.33 27.26
CA SER A 334 36.91 -22.09 27.95
C SER A 334 35.77 -21.08 27.87
N GLY A 335 35.43 -20.44 29.00
CA GLY A 335 34.32 -19.49 29.16
C GLY A 335 34.39 -18.18 28.36
N SER A 336 34.99 -18.17 27.18
CA SER A 336 34.75 -17.13 26.18
C SER A 336 33.37 -17.37 25.56
N GLY A 337 32.51 -16.37 25.59
CA GLY A 337 31.21 -16.41 24.90
C GLY A 337 31.35 -16.66 23.39
N PRO A 338 30.22 -16.80 22.68
CA PRO A 338 30.23 -17.06 21.24
C PRO A 338 30.99 -15.99 20.45
N LYS A 339 31.70 -16.41 19.41
CA LYS A 339 32.33 -15.46 18.46
C LYS A 339 31.27 -14.96 17.49
N ARG A 340 30.99 -13.66 17.51
CA ARG A 340 30.09 -13.01 16.54
C ARG A 340 30.82 -12.66 15.25
N VAL A 341 30.21 -13.00 14.12
CA VAL A 341 30.75 -12.75 12.77
C VAL A 341 29.65 -12.15 11.88
N THR A 342 30.04 -11.24 11.00
CA THR A 342 29.17 -10.65 9.97
C THR A 342 29.69 -11.03 8.60
N LEU A 343 28.85 -11.67 7.79
CA LEU A 343 29.12 -12.02 6.39
C LEU A 343 27.98 -11.49 5.51
N SER A 344 28.21 -11.35 4.20
CA SER A 344 27.09 -11.23 3.26
C SER A 344 26.27 -12.53 3.21
N GLN A 345 25.03 -12.47 2.73
CA GLN A 345 24.19 -13.66 2.58
C GLN A 345 24.88 -14.73 1.70
N VAL A 346 25.55 -14.30 0.63
CA VAL A 346 26.31 -15.18 -0.28
C VAL A 346 27.52 -15.81 0.41
N GLU A 347 28.30 -15.01 1.14
CA GLU A 347 29.46 -15.51 1.92
C GLU A 347 29.01 -16.48 3.01
N PHE A 348 27.84 -16.26 3.62
CA PHE A 348 27.29 -17.17 4.62
C PHE A 348 26.88 -18.51 3.99
N VAL A 349 26.23 -18.52 2.83
CA VAL A 349 25.94 -19.76 2.09
C VAL A 349 27.24 -20.49 1.70
N ALA A 350 28.25 -19.77 1.22
CA ALA A 350 29.55 -20.35 0.90
C ALA A 350 30.24 -20.96 2.14
N LEU A 351 30.09 -20.34 3.32
CA LEU A 351 30.52 -20.92 4.59
C LEU A 351 29.80 -22.25 4.88
N LEU A 352 28.49 -22.32 4.66
CA LEU A 352 27.72 -23.56 4.86
C LEU A 352 28.18 -24.68 3.93
N GLN A 353 28.48 -24.34 2.67
CA GLN A 353 28.99 -25.29 1.67
C GLN A 353 30.39 -25.79 2.00
N HIS A 354 31.31 -24.88 2.33
CA HIS A 354 32.74 -25.17 2.35
C HIS A 354 33.37 -25.28 3.74
N GLY A 355 32.64 -24.91 4.80
CA GLY A 355 33.12 -25.01 6.18
C GLY A 355 34.12 -23.94 6.58
N PHE A 356 34.36 -22.92 5.76
CA PHE A 356 35.28 -21.82 6.06
C PHE A 356 34.73 -20.47 5.57
N TYR A 357 35.22 -19.39 6.16
CA TYR A 357 34.97 -18.02 5.69
C TYR A 357 36.27 -17.22 5.65
N TRP A 358 36.25 -16.07 4.99
CA TRP A 358 37.36 -15.12 4.95
C TRP A 358 37.08 -13.95 5.89
N GLU A 359 37.97 -13.76 6.86
CA GLU A 359 37.93 -12.61 7.76
C GLU A 359 38.50 -11.39 7.02
N LYS A 360 37.70 -10.31 6.96
CA LYS A 360 38.06 -9.09 6.25
C LYS A 360 39.20 -8.38 6.99
N PRO A 361 40.22 -7.86 6.28
CA PRO A 361 41.35 -7.19 6.90
C PRO A 361 40.92 -5.89 7.59
N THR A 362 41.59 -5.56 8.68
CA THR A 362 41.27 -4.36 9.48
C THR A 362 42.01 -3.12 8.98
N SER A 363 43.11 -3.32 8.23
CA SER A 363 43.91 -2.28 7.60
C SER A 363 44.13 -2.57 6.12
N LYS A 364 44.54 -1.56 5.34
CA LYS A 364 44.80 -1.71 3.90
C LYS A 364 45.99 -2.64 3.57
N ASP A 365 46.88 -2.86 4.54
CA ASP A 365 48.11 -3.64 4.35
C ASP A 365 47.95 -5.12 4.77
N GLU A 366 46.83 -5.47 5.39
CA GLU A 366 46.54 -6.82 5.88
C GLU A 366 45.84 -7.65 4.80
N ARG A 367 46.24 -8.92 4.65
CA ARG A 367 45.59 -9.87 3.74
C ARG A 367 44.38 -10.52 4.42
N PRO A 368 43.31 -10.85 3.66
CA PRO A 368 42.19 -11.58 4.22
C PRO A 368 42.64 -12.92 4.79
N LYS A 369 42.14 -13.25 5.98
CA LYS A 369 42.53 -14.48 6.71
C LYS A 369 41.47 -15.55 6.52
N LYS A 370 41.86 -16.73 6.04
CA LYS A 370 40.96 -17.89 5.96
C LYS A 370 40.72 -18.48 7.34
N VAL A 371 39.47 -18.55 7.77
CA VAL A 371 39.04 -19.16 9.03
C VAL A 371 38.26 -20.43 8.70
N VAL A 372 38.84 -21.59 9.02
CA VAL A 372 38.22 -22.91 8.79
C VAL A 372 37.50 -23.34 10.07
N LEU A 373 36.18 -23.54 9.98
CA LEU A 373 35.34 -24.02 11.08
C LEU A 373 35.14 -25.54 11.02
N VAL A 374 34.99 -26.08 9.81
CA VAL A 374 34.79 -27.52 9.57
C VAL A 374 35.80 -27.96 8.52
N LYS A 375 36.57 -29.00 8.84
CA LYS A 375 37.60 -29.55 7.94
C LYS A 375 36.99 -30.46 6.87
#